data_AF-A0A0P0EFT9-F1
#
_entry.id   AF-A0A0P0EFT9-F1
#
_cell.length_a   1.000
_cell.length_b   1.000
_cell.length_c   1.000
_cell.angle_alpha   90.00
_cell.angle_beta   90.00
_cell.angle_gamma   90.00
#
_symmetry.space_group_name_H-M   'P 1'
#
loop_
_entity.id
_entity.type
_entity.pdbx_description
1 polymer ?
#
loop_
_entity_poly.entity_id
_entity_poly.type
_entity_poly.pdbx_seq_one_letter_code
_entity_poly.pdbx_strand_id
1 'polypeptide(L)'
;MPGDAGNHPRALPPLFPTCERFLMLEKFHHTLPDGHQITLPRFENVPVGLIRRTRKLVGVDQAFTILEELLTEDDLTHLDLLDRNQFNELVTAWRDGSEIELGESTASSSS
;
A
#
# COMPACT_ATOMS: atom_id res chain seq x y z
N MET A 1 -35.46 -18.21 42.57
CA MET A 1 -34.35 -18.80 41.79
C MET A 1 -34.52 -18.42 40.32
N PRO A 2 -33.83 -17.40 39.79
CA PRO A 2 -33.67 -17.27 38.35
C PRO A 2 -32.28 -17.79 37.97
N GLY A 3 -32.25 -19.00 37.43
CA GLY A 3 -31.08 -19.58 36.81
C GLY A 3 -31.00 -19.22 35.33
N ASP A 4 -29.77 -19.23 34.83
CA ASP A 4 -29.37 -19.30 33.44
C ASP A 4 -29.42 -18.00 32.60
N ALA A 5 -28.47 -17.12 32.93
CA ALA A 5 -27.91 -16.18 31.97
C ALA A 5 -27.19 -16.98 30.87
N GLY A 6 -27.81 -17.06 29.69
CA GLY A 6 -27.24 -17.65 28.50
C GLY A 6 -25.86 -17.09 28.18
N ASN A 7 -24.85 -17.91 28.46
CA ASN A 7 -23.45 -17.73 28.13
C ASN A 7 -23.27 -17.78 26.60
N HIS A 8 -23.49 -16.64 25.93
CA HIS A 8 -23.00 -16.45 24.57
C HIS A 8 -21.46 -16.28 24.65
N PRO A 9 -20.68 -17.06 23.89
CA PRO A 9 -19.25 -16.78 23.79
C PRO A 9 -19.12 -15.40 23.16
N ARG A 10 -18.53 -14.48 23.92
CA ARG A 10 -18.10 -13.16 23.46
C ARG A 10 -17.04 -13.43 22.39
N ALA A 11 -17.48 -13.59 21.14
CA ALA A 11 -16.61 -13.64 19.99
C ALA A 11 -15.83 -12.33 20.01
N LEU A 12 -14.58 -12.40 20.45
CA LEU A 12 -13.65 -11.29 20.31
C LEU A 12 -13.57 -11.02 18.81
N PRO A 13 -13.90 -9.81 18.34
CA PRO A 13 -13.62 -9.47 16.96
C PRO A 13 -12.11 -9.64 16.74
N PRO A 14 -11.67 -10.17 15.58
CA PRO A 14 -10.26 -10.22 15.27
C PRO A 14 -9.66 -8.81 15.45
N LEU A 15 -8.64 -8.70 16.30
CA LEU A 15 -7.92 -7.45 16.61
C LEU A 15 -7.06 -6.94 15.44
N PHE A 16 -7.36 -7.40 14.22
CA PHE A 16 -6.85 -6.81 13.00
C PHE A 16 -8.07 -6.35 12.23
N PRO A 17 -8.35 -5.03 12.18
CA PRO A 17 -9.36 -4.54 11.27
C PRO A 17 -8.93 -4.99 9.87
N THR A 18 -9.74 -5.86 9.29
CA THR A 18 -9.75 -6.15 7.85
C THR A 18 -9.57 -4.85 7.09
N CYS A 19 -8.78 -4.87 6.02
CA CYS A 19 -8.42 -3.75 5.13
C CYS A 19 -9.59 -2.87 4.65
N GLU A 20 -10.85 -3.20 4.96
CA GLU A 20 -12.05 -2.49 4.55
C GLU A 20 -12.16 -1.06 5.13
N ARG A 21 -11.49 -0.72 6.24
CA ARG A 21 -11.48 0.68 6.76
C ARG A 21 -10.42 1.58 6.10
N PHE A 22 -9.74 1.11 5.06
CA PHE A 22 -8.93 1.97 4.19
C PHE A 22 -9.71 2.52 2.99
N LEU A 23 -10.97 2.08 2.78
CA LEU A 23 -11.73 2.30 1.55
C LEU A 23 -12.28 3.72 1.31
N MET A 24 -12.07 4.69 2.22
CA MET A 24 -12.61 6.06 2.09
C MET A 24 -11.57 7.19 2.14
N LEU A 25 -10.27 6.86 2.07
CA LEU A 25 -9.19 7.85 2.10
C LEU A 25 -8.55 7.95 0.71
N GLU A 26 -8.11 9.15 0.34
CA GLU A 26 -7.45 9.42 -0.93
C GLU A 26 -6.36 8.39 -1.23
N LYS A 27 -6.45 7.81 -2.42
CA LYS A 27 -5.57 6.77 -2.91
C LYS A 27 -4.60 7.39 -3.92
N PHE A 28 -3.36 6.95 -3.83
CA PHE A 28 -2.31 7.21 -4.80
C PHE A 28 -2.44 6.18 -5.91
N HIS A 29 -2.68 6.64 -7.13
CA HIS A 29 -2.71 5.78 -8.32
C HIS A 29 -1.42 5.98 -9.09
N HIS A 30 -0.80 4.90 -9.54
CA HIS A 30 0.44 4.99 -10.27
C HIS A 30 0.48 3.95 -11.37
N THR A 31 0.67 4.40 -12.59
CA THR A 31 0.80 3.53 -13.75
C THR A 31 2.26 3.11 -13.88
N LEU A 32 2.49 1.81 -13.80
CA LEU A 32 3.78 1.18 -14.03
C LEU A 32 4.14 1.24 -15.53
N PRO A 33 5.44 1.15 -15.88
CA PRO A 33 5.90 1.10 -17.28
C PRO A 33 5.28 -0.03 -18.11
N ASP A 34 4.83 -1.10 -17.47
CA ASP A 34 4.16 -2.25 -18.09
C ASP A 34 2.70 -1.94 -18.48
N GLY A 35 2.18 -0.76 -18.08
CA GLY A 35 0.80 -0.34 -18.28
C GLY A 35 -0.16 -0.77 -17.15
N HIS A 36 0.35 -1.45 -16.12
CA HIS A 36 -0.42 -1.84 -14.94
C HIS A 36 -0.60 -0.67 -13.97
N GLN A 37 -1.82 -0.43 -13.50
CA GLN A 37 -2.11 0.67 -12.58
C GLN A 37 -2.17 0.16 -11.14
N ILE A 38 -1.14 0.47 -10.35
CA ILE A 38 -1.13 0.15 -8.93
C ILE A 38 -1.90 1.22 -8.15
N THR A 39 -2.62 0.78 -7.12
CA THR A 39 -3.37 1.68 -6.24
C THR A 39 -2.89 1.49 -4.81
N LEU A 40 -2.29 2.52 -4.24
CA LEU A 40 -1.78 2.55 -2.88
C LEU A 40 -2.57 3.56 -2.04
N PRO A 41 -2.66 3.39 -0.72
CA PRO A 41 -3.08 4.49 0.14
C PRO A 41 -2.01 5.58 0.18
N ARG A 42 -2.36 6.87 0.36
CA ARG A 42 -1.33 7.91 0.63
C ARG A 42 -0.44 7.52 1.81
N PHE A 43 0.83 7.90 1.77
CA PHE A 43 1.82 7.57 2.81
C PHE A 43 1.39 8.02 4.22
N GLU A 44 0.70 9.17 4.33
CA GLU A 44 0.14 9.69 5.58
C GLU A 44 -0.89 8.76 6.24
N ASN A 45 -1.57 7.94 5.44
CA ASN A 45 -2.57 7.00 5.92
C ASN A 45 -1.95 5.66 6.33
N VAL A 46 -0.68 5.40 6.00
CA VAL A 46 0.01 4.15 6.34
C VAL A 46 0.03 3.96 7.86
N PRO A 47 -0.41 2.80 8.37
CA PRO A 47 -0.49 2.58 9.80
C PRO A 47 0.90 2.67 10.43
N VAL A 48 1.04 3.53 11.45
CA VAL A 48 2.29 3.70 12.22
C VAL A 48 2.79 2.38 12.79
N GLY A 49 1.88 1.44 13.09
CA GLY A 49 2.23 0.07 13.50
C GLY A 49 3.07 -0.69 12.47
N LEU A 50 2.76 -0.52 11.18
CA LEU A 50 3.51 -1.12 10.08
C LEU A 50 4.87 -0.43 9.92
N ILE A 51 4.91 0.91 9.89
CA ILE A 51 6.14 1.71 9.84
C ILE A 51 7.08 1.33 11.00
N ARG A 52 6.53 1.19 12.22
CA ARG A 52 7.31 0.81 13.41
C ARG A 52 7.88 -0.60 13.32
N ARG A 53 7.19 -1.55 12.68
CA ARG A 53 7.68 -2.93 12.53
C ARG A 53 8.80 -3.01 11.49
N THR A 54 8.71 -2.21 10.43
CA THR A 54 9.65 -2.21 9.31
C THR A 54 10.83 -1.25 9.50
N ARG A 55 10.80 -0.35 10.51
CA ARG A 55 11.90 0.59 10.85
C ARG A 55 13.30 -0.01 11.06
N LYS A 56 13.36 -1.31 11.34
CA LYS A 56 14.60 -2.05 11.59
C LYS A 56 15.26 -2.55 10.30
N LEU A 57 14.53 -2.47 9.19
CA LEU A 57 14.97 -2.88 7.87
C LEU A 57 15.70 -1.72 7.19
N VAL A 58 16.52 -2.05 6.21
CA VAL A 58 17.23 -1.07 5.37
C VAL A 58 16.20 -0.38 4.47
N GLY A 59 16.41 0.88 4.08
CA GLY A 59 15.35 1.71 3.48
C GLY A 59 14.58 1.08 2.30
N VAL A 60 15.26 0.29 1.46
CA VAL A 60 14.63 -0.41 0.32
C VAL A 60 13.77 -1.59 0.81
N ASP A 61 14.31 -2.43 1.69
CA ASP A 61 13.58 -3.57 2.30
C ASP A 61 12.38 -3.06 3.11
N GLN A 62 12.54 -1.95 3.81
CA GLN A 62 11.46 -1.31 4.55
C GLN A 62 10.30 -0.91 3.61
N ALA A 63 10.60 -0.34 2.45
CA ALA A 63 9.59 0.05 1.48
C ALA A 63 8.89 -1.18 0.90
N PHE A 64 9.64 -2.22 0.51
CA PHE A 64 9.07 -3.48 0.03
C PHE A 64 8.11 -4.11 1.04
N THR A 65 8.53 -4.27 2.29
CA THR A 65 7.67 -4.88 3.31
C THR A 65 6.38 -4.07 3.55
N ILE A 66 6.44 -2.75 3.41
CA ILE A 66 5.23 -1.91 3.51
C ILE A 66 4.33 -2.13 2.29
N LEU A 67 4.90 -2.16 1.09
CA LEU A 67 4.16 -2.35 -0.16
C LEU A 67 3.52 -3.74 -0.22
N GLU A 68 4.20 -4.80 0.22
CA GLU A 68 3.67 -6.16 0.31
C GLU A 68 2.43 -6.28 1.20
N GLU A 69 2.33 -5.44 2.24
CA GLU A 69 1.19 -5.43 3.15
C GLU A 69 0.03 -4.53 2.65
N LEU A 70 0.28 -3.69 1.64
CA LEU A 70 -0.68 -2.73 1.10
C LEU A 70 -1.20 -3.09 -0.29
N LEU A 71 -0.39 -3.78 -1.09
CA LEU A 71 -0.67 -4.21 -2.45
C LEU A 71 -1.17 -5.64 -2.50
N THR A 72 -1.80 -6.01 -3.62
CA THR A 72 -2.18 -7.41 -3.88
C THR A 72 -1.01 -8.18 -4.50
N GLU A 73 -1.08 -9.52 -4.47
CA GLU A 73 -0.06 -10.39 -5.08
C GLU A 73 0.13 -10.10 -6.59
N ASP A 74 -0.92 -9.66 -7.27
CA ASP A 74 -0.91 -9.27 -8.68
C ASP A 74 -0.08 -7.99 -8.89
N ASP A 75 -0.36 -6.94 -8.12
CA ASP A 75 0.40 -5.69 -8.14
C ASP A 75 1.88 -5.90 -7.79
N LEU A 76 2.16 -6.78 -6.82
CA LEU A 76 3.53 -7.12 -6.43
C LEU A 76 4.30 -7.81 -7.55
N THR A 77 3.62 -8.61 -8.37
CA THR A 77 4.23 -9.24 -9.54
C THR A 77 4.66 -8.19 -10.55
N HIS A 78 3.83 -7.17 -10.82
CA HIS A 78 4.22 -6.07 -11.69
C HIS A 78 5.29 -5.15 -11.06
N LEU A 79 5.30 -5.03 -9.74
CA LEU A 79 6.31 -4.28 -9.01
C LEU A 79 7.68 -4.96 -9.07
N ASP A 80 7.74 -6.30 -9.03
CA ASP A 80 8.99 -7.07 -9.17
C ASP A 80 9.63 -6.92 -10.55
N LEU A 81 8.84 -6.58 -11.58
CA LEU A 81 9.34 -6.25 -12.93
C LEU A 81 10.06 -4.89 -13.00
N LEU A 82 9.95 -4.06 -11.96
CA LEU A 82 10.56 -2.73 -11.93
C LEU A 82 12.06 -2.81 -11.63
N ASP A 83 12.84 -2.02 -12.36
CA ASP A 83 14.22 -1.77 -12.00
C ASP A 83 14.33 -0.99 -10.69
N ARG A 84 15.49 -1.12 -10.04
CA ARG A 84 15.80 -0.40 -8.81
C ARG A 84 15.63 1.12 -8.91
N ASN A 85 15.84 1.73 -10.07
CA ASN A 85 15.61 3.17 -10.25
C ASN A 85 14.10 3.49 -10.24
N GLN A 86 13.32 2.76 -11.04
CA GLN A 86 11.87 2.90 -11.16
C GLN A 86 11.17 2.68 -9.82
N PHE A 87 11.62 1.68 -9.05
CA PHE A 87 11.15 1.46 -7.69
C PHE A 87 11.45 2.64 -6.75
N ASN A 88 12.66 3.22 -6.79
CA ASN A 88 12.98 4.38 -5.97
C ASN A 88 12.14 5.61 -6.36
N GLU A 89 11.85 5.79 -7.64
CA GLU A 89 10.96 6.85 -8.13
C GLU A 89 9.53 6.65 -7.64
N LEU A 90 8.99 5.43 -7.75
CA LEU A 90 7.68 5.06 -7.19
C LEU A 90 7.60 5.39 -5.70
N VAL A 91 8.57 4.90 -4.90
CA VAL A 91 8.58 5.11 -3.43
C VAL A 91 8.72 6.59 -3.08
N THR A 92 9.50 7.34 -3.86
CA THR A 92 9.67 8.78 -3.65
C THR A 92 8.38 9.53 -3.98
N ALA A 93 7.76 9.25 -5.13
CA ALA A 93 6.47 9.83 -5.54
C ALA A 93 5.38 9.52 -4.51
N TRP A 94 5.33 8.26 -4.05
CA TRP A 94 4.39 7.80 -3.05
C TRP A 94 4.56 8.50 -1.70
N ARG A 95 5.81 8.72 -1.26
CA ARG A 95 6.14 9.45 -0.03
C ARG A 95 5.84 10.94 -0.11
N ASP A 96 6.12 11.54 -1.27
CA ASP A 96 5.88 12.96 -1.53
C ASP A 96 4.38 13.26 -1.70
N GLY A 97 3.58 12.21 -1.99
CA GLY A 97 2.15 12.34 -2.28
C GLY A 97 1.87 12.91 -3.66
N SER A 98 2.91 13.04 -4.49
CA SER A 98 2.84 13.46 -5.88
C SER A 98 2.40 12.26 -6.72
N GLU A 99 1.15 12.28 -7.21
CA GLU A 99 0.64 11.32 -8.19
C GLU A 99 1.41 11.51 -9.50
N ILE A 100 2.57 10.86 -9.61
CA ILE A 100 3.40 10.89 -10.82
C ILE A 100 2.90 9.75 -11.70
N GLU A 101 2.29 10.06 -12.83
CA GLU A 101 2.08 9.09 -13.90
C GLU A 101 3.44 8.71 -14.47
N LEU A 102 4.01 7.57 -14.06
CA LEU A 102 5.29 7.03 -14.53
C LEU A 102 5.09 6.38 -15.92
N GLY A 103 4.55 7.21 -16.82
CA GLY A 103 4.22 6.94 -18.21
C GLY A 103 4.38 8.18 -19.10
N GLU A 104 4.49 9.39 -18.55
CA GLU A 104 4.85 10.59 -19.33
C GLU A 104 6.36 10.86 -19.31
N SER A 105 7.11 9.92 -19.86
CA SER A 105 8.41 10.23 -20.45
C SER A 105 8.53 9.56 -21.80
N THR A 106 7.58 9.86 -22.71
CA THR A 106 7.84 10.08 -24.15
C THR A 106 6.54 10.38 -24.90
N ALA A 107 6.18 11.65 -25.00
CA ALA A 107 5.44 12.16 -26.16
C ALA A 107 6.03 13.53 -26.54
N SER A 108 7.25 13.53 -27.08
CA SER A 108 7.66 14.64 -27.95
C SER A 108 6.85 14.55 -29.24
N SER A 109 5.94 15.51 -29.47
CA SER A 109 5.66 16.15 -30.78
C SER A 109 4.24 16.71 -30.84
N SER A 110 4.10 18.04 -30.85
CA SER A 110 3.66 18.72 -32.07
C SER A 110 3.72 20.25 -31.91
N SER A 111 4.61 20.82 -32.73
CA SER A 111 4.63 22.18 -33.31
C SER A 111 5.15 23.34 -32.46
#